data_AF-A0A3A4B4Q5-F1
#
_entry.id   AF-A0A3A4B4Q5-F1
#
_cell.length_a   1.000
_cell.length_b   1.000
_cell.length_c   1.000
_cell.angle_alpha   90.00
_cell.angle_beta   90.00
_cell.angle_gamma   90.00
#
_symmetry.space_group_name_H-M   'P 1'
#
loop_
_entity.id
_entity.type
_entity.pdbx_description
1 polymer ?
#
loop_
_entity_poly.entity_id
_entity_poly.type
_entity_poly.pdbx_seq_one_letter_code
_entity_poly.pdbx_strand_id
1 'polypeptide(L)'
;MRGDAEPDSYVYVTDEGVTRHYSDGSVDALAWEDVVEVQLAPSGDDVLFVLLDREGQSCVVPHSATDATFFDHLRHLPEFDLEALPSLLRPNAGPPGPRVIWRIPEPFIAPPELDLD
;
A
#
# COMPACT_ATOMS: atom_id res chain seq x y z
N MET A 1 15.60 -29.88 -10.99
CA MET A 1 15.92 -28.46 -11.13
C MET A 1 14.77 -27.69 -10.48
N ARG A 2 14.96 -27.14 -9.28
CA ARG A 2 14.06 -26.08 -8.80
C ARG A 2 14.48 -24.87 -9.62
N GLY A 3 13.68 -24.47 -10.59
CA GLY A 3 13.83 -23.14 -11.15
C GLY A 3 13.55 -22.19 -10.00
N ASP A 4 14.57 -21.45 -9.57
CA ASP A 4 14.34 -20.12 -9.03
C ASP A 4 13.52 -19.42 -10.11
N ALA A 5 12.20 -19.35 -9.91
CA ALA A 5 11.35 -18.53 -10.76
C ALA A 5 11.89 -17.12 -10.56
N GLU A 6 12.50 -16.54 -11.60
CA GLU A 6 12.76 -15.11 -11.59
C GLU A 6 11.47 -14.43 -11.17
N PRO A 7 11.53 -13.49 -10.22
CA PRO A 7 10.32 -12.83 -9.77
C PRO A 7 9.64 -12.22 -11.00
N ASP A 8 8.36 -12.55 -11.22
CA ASP A 8 7.55 -12.07 -12.35
C ASP A 8 7.42 -10.52 -12.39
N SER A 9 8.01 -9.85 -11.41
CA SER A 9 8.10 -8.40 -11.30
C SER A 9 9.20 -7.95 -10.34
N TYR A 10 9.77 -6.78 -10.58
CA TYR A 10 10.68 -6.09 -9.66
C TYR A 10 10.02 -4.81 -9.14
N VAL A 11 10.20 -4.52 -7.84
CA VAL A 11 9.69 -3.29 -7.23
C VAL A 11 10.84 -2.38 -6.84
N TYR A 12 10.70 -1.11 -7.16
CA TYR A 12 11.59 -0.04 -6.75
C TYR A 12 10.82 0.90 -5.83
N VAL A 13 11.31 1.03 -4.60
CA VAL A 13 10.80 1.96 -3.61
C VAL A 13 11.76 3.14 -3.54
N THR A 14 11.27 4.34 -3.84
CA THR A 14 12.03 5.58 -3.76
C THR A 14 11.35 6.55 -2.81
N ASP A 15 11.99 7.70 -2.58
CA ASP A 15 11.42 8.79 -1.80
C ASP A 15 10.18 9.43 -2.48
N GLU A 16 10.15 9.39 -3.82
CA GLU A 16 9.05 9.95 -4.61
C GLU A 16 7.82 9.02 -4.65
N GLY A 17 8.05 7.71 -4.64
CA GLY A 17 6.97 6.74 -4.78
C GLY A 17 7.43 5.30 -4.89
N VAL A 18 6.52 4.46 -5.35
CA VAL A 18 6.79 3.05 -5.63
C VAL A 18 6.52 2.76 -7.09
N THR A 19 7.43 2.01 -7.71
CA THR A 19 7.31 1.58 -9.10
C THR A 19 7.51 0.07 -9.19
N ARG A 20 6.56 -0.63 -9.80
CA ARG A 20 6.63 -2.06 -10.09
C ARG A 20 6.75 -2.30 -11.58
N HIS A 21 7.79 -3.02 -11.97
CA HIS A 21 8.02 -3.47 -13.34
C HIS A 21 7.59 -4.93 -13.47
N TYR A 22 6.81 -5.24 -14.50
CA TYR A 22 6.36 -6.59 -14.81
C TYR A 22 7.18 -7.22 -15.94
N SER A 23 7.22 -8.55 -15.99
CA SER A 23 7.86 -9.30 -17.08
C SER A 23 7.31 -8.99 -18.46
N ASP A 24 6.03 -8.60 -18.56
CA ASP A 24 5.36 -8.22 -19.82
C ASP A 24 5.76 -6.80 -20.31
N GLY A 25 6.61 -6.09 -19.56
CA GLY A 25 7.04 -4.72 -19.88
C GLY A 25 6.09 -3.63 -19.38
N SER A 26 4.94 -4.01 -18.81
CA SER A 26 4.06 -3.09 -18.09
C SER A 26 4.74 -2.55 -16.83
N VAL A 27 4.37 -1.33 -16.42
CA VAL A 27 4.89 -0.68 -15.22
C VAL A 27 3.74 0.00 -14.47
N ASP A 28 3.60 -0.30 -13.19
CA ASP A 28 2.75 0.46 -12.27
C ASP A 28 3.64 1.42 -11.49
N ALA A 29 3.31 2.70 -11.47
CA ALA A 29 4.01 3.71 -10.67
C ALA A 29 3.00 4.50 -9.86
N LEU A 30 3.31 4.75 -8.59
CA LEU A 30 2.47 5.51 -7.69
C LEU A 30 3.31 6.39 -6.76
N ALA A 31 3.04 7.68 -6.77
CA ALA A 31 3.69 8.63 -5.87
C ALA A 31 3.12 8.49 -4.45
N TRP A 32 3.96 8.64 -3.43
CA TRP A 32 3.52 8.54 -2.04
C TRP A 32 2.47 9.58 -1.66
N GLU A 33 2.55 10.78 -2.25
CA GLU A 33 1.60 11.87 -2.04
C GLU A 33 0.20 11.61 -2.61
N ASP A 34 0.09 10.71 -3.60
CA ASP A 34 -1.17 10.34 -4.23
C ASP A 34 -1.81 9.10 -3.58
N VAL A 35 -1.13 8.44 -2.64
CA VAL A 35 -1.68 7.26 -1.95
C VAL A 35 -2.86 7.67 -1.07
N VAL A 36 -4.05 7.20 -1.43
CA VAL A 36 -5.29 7.45 -0.67
C VAL A 36 -5.79 6.22 0.09
N GLU A 37 -5.29 5.03 -0.25
CA GLU A 37 -5.70 3.80 0.41
C GLU A 37 -4.58 2.76 0.37
N VAL A 38 -4.37 2.07 1.49
CA VAL A 38 -3.44 0.96 1.60
C VAL A 38 -4.21 -0.27 2.04
N GLN A 39 -4.10 -1.33 1.25
CA GLN A 39 -4.70 -2.64 1.53
C GLN A 39 -3.63 -3.71 1.67
N LEU A 40 -3.96 -4.78 2.40
CA LEU A 40 -3.21 -6.02 2.45
C LEU A 40 -3.99 -7.12 1.74
N ALA A 41 -3.37 -7.79 0.78
CA ALA A 41 -3.95 -8.95 0.12
C ALA A 41 -3.05 -10.18 0.34
N PRO A 42 -3.61 -11.35 0.69
CA PRO A 42 -2.83 -12.58 0.75
C PRO A 42 -2.44 -13.05 -0.66
N SER A 43 -1.20 -13.52 -0.84
CA SER A 43 -0.71 -14.07 -2.10
C SER A 43 0.20 -15.27 -1.86
N GLY A 44 -0.39 -16.47 -1.87
CA GLY A 44 0.33 -17.71 -1.56
C GLY A 44 0.87 -17.68 -0.13
N ASP A 45 2.20 -17.74 -0.02
CA ASP A 45 2.94 -17.66 1.26
C ASP A 45 3.39 -16.23 1.62
N ASP A 46 3.06 -15.22 0.81
CA ASP A 46 3.42 -13.81 1.04
C ASP A 46 2.18 -12.92 1.21
N VAL A 47 2.41 -11.68 1.67
CA VAL A 47 1.40 -10.62 1.76
C VAL A 47 1.73 -9.52 0.75
N LEU A 48 0.74 -9.03 0.04
CA LEU A 48 0.87 -7.92 -0.90
C LEU A 48 0.30 -6.65 -0.30
N PHE A 49 1.08 -5.58 -0.31
CA PHE A 49 0.57 -4.23 -0.10
C PHE A 49 -0.03 -3.72 -1.41
N VAL A 50 -1.30 -3.33 -1.41
CA VAL A 50 -1.95 -2.68 -2.54
C VAL A 50 -2.13 -1.22 -2.17
N LEU A 51 -1.33 -0.37 -2.80
CA LEU A 51 -1.45 1.08 -2.67
C LEU A 51 -2.40 1.56 -3.76
N LEU A 52 -3.43 2.34 -3.42
CA LEU A 52 -4.35 2.92 -4.39
C LEU A 52 -4.27 4.45 -4.36
N ASP A 53 -4.49 5.06 -5.52
CA ASP A 53 -4.65 6.50 -5.65
C ASP A 53 -6.13 6.93 -5.76
N ARG A 54 -6.32 8.25 -5.85
CA ARG A 54 -7.62 8.90 -6.07
C ARG A 54 -8.24 8.61 -7.44
N GLU A 55 -7.44 8.24 -8.43
CA GLU A 55 -7.88 7.96 -9.80
C GLU A 55 -8.27 6.48 -10.00
N GLY A 56 -8.04 5.63 -8.99
CA GLY A 56 -8.26 4.19 -9.01
C GLY A 56 -7.09 3.38 -9.58
N GLN A 57 -5.93 4.00 -9.83
CA GLN A 57 -4.70 3.27 -10.12
C GLN A 57 -4.19 2.60 -8.84
N SER A 58 -3.59 1.43 -8.99
CA SER A 58 -3.05 0.66 -7.88
C SER A 58 -1.63 0.20 -8.15
N CYS A 59 -0.74 0.34 -7.17
CA CYS A 59 0.59 -0.25 -7.19
C CYS A 59 0.66 -1.38 -6.15
N VAL A 60 0.92 -2.60 -6.62
CA VAL A 60 1.02 -3.79 -5.78
C VAL A 60 2.48 -4.05 -5.40
N VAL A 61 2.77 -4.20 -4.12
CA VAL A 61 4.12 -4.36 -3.58
C VAL A 61 4.17 -5.61 -2.70
N PRO A 62 4.92 -6.66 -3.08
CA PRO A 62 5.11 -7.82 -2.22
C PRO A 62 5.81 -7.44 -0.92
N HIS A 63 5.36 -7.94 0.23
CA HIS A 63 6.01 -7.70 1.52
C HIS A 63 7.47 -8.19 1.49
N SER A 64 7.75 -9.30 0.81
CA SER A 64 9.12 -9.78 0.56
C SER A 64 10.02 -8.80 -0.22
N ALA A 65 9.45 -7.84 -0.96
CA ALA A 65 10.15 -6.78 -1.68
C ALA A 65 10.09 -5.42 -0.98
N THR A 66 9.59 -5.37 0.27
CA THR A 66 9.60 -4.16 1.09
C THR A 66 10.84 -4.07 1.96
N ASP A 67 11.31 -2.85 2.18
CA ASP A 67 12.45 -2.53 3.03
C ASP A 67 12.06 -1.48 4.08
N ALA A 68 13.01 -1.14 4.97
CA ALA A 68 12.79 -0.13 6.00
C ALA A 68 12.28 1.21 5.44
N THR A 69 12.74 1.63 4.26
CA THR A 69 12.30 2.85 3.57
C THR A 69 10.80 2.81 3.25
N PHE A 70 10.27 1.67 2.80
CA PHE A 70 8.85 1.51 2.52
C PHE A 70 8.00 1.74 3.78
N PHE A 71 8.41 1.15 4.90
CA PHE A 71 7.71 1.33 6.18
C PHE A 71 7.87 2.74 6.75
N ASP A 72 9.00 3.39 6.49
CA ASP A 72 9.21 4.78 6.86
C ASP A 72 8.24 5.71 6.11
N HIS A 73 8.02 5.51 4.82
CA HIS A 73 7.00 6.26 4.07
C HIS A 73 5.58 6.00 4.58
N LEU A 74 5.21 4.74 4.87
CA LEU A 74 3.92 4.44 5.48
C LEU A 74 3.73 5.16 6.83
N ARG A 75 4.78 5.27 7.64
CA ARG A 75 4.76 6.01 8.91
C ARG A 75 4.53 7.51 8.72
N HIS A 76 4.91 8.08 7.58
CA HIS A 76 4.67 9.48 7.26
C HIS A 76 3.23 9.75 6.79
N LEU A 77 2.45 8.71 6.50
CA LEU A 77 1.03 8.86 6.22
C LEU A 77 0.26 9.30 7.47
N PRO A 78 -0.69 10.24 7.34
CA PRO A 78 -1.45 10.74 8.48
C PRO A 78 -2.28 9.62 9.12
N GLU A 79 -2.20 9.51 10.44
CA GLU A 79 -2.96 8.52 11.22
C GLU A 79 -2.66 7.04 10.87
N PHE A 80 -1.54 6.77 10.20
CA PHE A 80 -1.14 5.41 9.90
C PHE A 80 -0.57 4.70 11.14
N ASP A 81 -1.22 3.60 11.54
CA ASP A 81 -0.81 2.81 12.69
C ASP A 81 0.17 1.69 12.28
N LEU A 82 1.47 2.03 12.28
CA LEU A 82 2.53 1.08 11.95
C LEU A 82 2.64 -0.05 13.00
N GLU A 83 2.24 0.20 14.25
CA GLU A 83 2.33 -0.78 15.34
C GLU A 83 1.31 -1.92 15.22
N ALA A 84 0.16 -1.68 14.59
CA ALA A 84 -0.84 -2.69 14.30
C ALA A 84 -0.43 -3.61 13.13
N LEU A 85 0.45 -3.15 12.24
CA LEU A 85 0.81 -3.82 10.98
C LEU A 85 1.28 -5.28 11.16
N PRO A 86 2.15 -5.64 12.13
CA PRO A 86 2.54 -7.03 12.38
C PRO A 86 1.36 -7.97 12.72
N SER A 87 0.30 -7.44 13.31
CA SER A 87 -0.92 -8.21 13.60
C SER A 87 -1.78 -8.40 12.34
N LEU A 88 -1.73 -7.45 11.42
CA LEU A 88 -2.47 -7.46 10.14
C LEU A 88 -1.80 -8.37 9.10
N LEU A 89 -0.47 -8.46 9.11
CA LEU A 89 0.32 -9.34 8.23
C LEU A 89 0.19 -10.83 8.57
N ARG A 90 -0.51 -11.20 9.65
CA ARG A 90 -0.62 -12.60 10.05
C ARG A 90 -1.42 -13.39 8.99
N PRO A 91 -0.87 -14.51 8.48
CA PRO A 91 -1.61 -15.36 7.56
C PRO A 91 -2.90 -15.86 8.23
N ASN A 92 -4.04 -15.72 7.54
CA ASN A 92 -5.40 -16.02 8.02
C ASN A 92 -6.00 -15.03 9.05
N ALA A 93 -5.46 -13.83 9.21
CA ALA A 93 -6.06 -12.78 10.03
C ALA A 93 -7.27 -12.11 9.34
N GLY A 94 -8.34 -12.87 9.09
CA GLY A 94 -9.61 -12.34 8.59
C GLY A 94 -10.18 -13.05 7.36
N PRO A 95 -11.20 -12.45 6.72
CA PRO A 95 -11.86 -13.02 5.54
C PRO A 95 -10.89 -13.08 4.34
N PRO A 96 -11.11 -14.01 3.40
CA PRO A 96 -10.32 -14.07 2.18
C PRO A 96 -10.54 -12.82 1.32
N GLY A 97 -9.47 -12.12 0.98
CA GLY A 97 -9.50 -10.95 0.10
C GLY A 97 -8.60 -9.81 0.55
N PRO A 98 -8.52 -8.72 -0.24
CA PRO A 98 -7.82 -7.51 0.16
C PRO A 98 -8.52 -6.85 1.35
N ARG A 99 -7.72 -6.46 2.34
CA ARG A 99 -8.16 -5.80 3.56
C ARG A 99 -7.56 -4.41 3.63
N VAL A 100 -8.42 -3.39 3.67
CA VAL A 100 -8.00 -2.02 3.92
C VAL A 100 -7.38 -1.89 5.31
N ILE A 101 -6.15 -1.40 5.37
CA ILE A 101 -5.43 -1.13 6.63
C ILE A 101 -5.31 0.36 6.92
N TRP A 102 -5.41 1.19 5.89
CA TRP A 102 -5.38 2.64 6.00
C TRP A 102 -6.10 3.27 4.82
N ARG A 103 -6.71 4.43 5.07
CA ARG A 103 -7.25 5.34 4.06
C ARG A 103 -6.87 6.76 4.45
N ILE A 104 -6.69 7.61 3.46
CA ILE A 104 -6.53 9.04 3.68
C ILE A 104 -7.71 9.52 4.53
N PRO A 105 -7.45 10.17 5.68
CA PRO A 105 -8.53 10.73 6.47
C PRO A 105 -9.24 11.77 5.61
N GLU A 106 -10.57 11.69 5.54
CA GLU A 106 -11.36 12.70 4.85
C GLU A 106 -10.98 14.07 5.43
N PRO A 107 -10.67 15.07 4.59
CA PRO A 107 -10.35 16.39 5.10
C PRO A 107 -11.53 16.82 5.98
N PHE A 108 -11.25 17.14 7.24
CA PHE A 108 -12.25 17.68 8.14
C PHE A 108 -12.68 19.03 7.55
N ILE A 109 -13.73 19.02 6.74
CA ILE A 109 -14.42 20.23 6.34
C ILE A 109 -15.09 20.70 7.61
N ALA A 110 -14.47 21.69 8.28
CA ALA A 110 -15.14 22.38 9.37
C ALA A 110 -16.54 22.78 8.86
N PRO A 111 -17.61 22.49 9.61
CA PRO A 111 -18.93 22.92 9.20
C PRO A 111 -18.84 24.43 8.92
N PRO A 112 -19.49 24.95 7.85
CA PRO A 112 -19.54 26.39 7.66
C PRO A 112 -20.00 26.98 8.99
N GLU A 113 -19.21 27.90 9.57
CA GLU A 113 -19.63 28.63 10.76
C GLU A 113 -21.00 29.21 10.42
N LEU A 114 -22.05 28.57 10.95
CA LEU A 114 -23.39 29.11 10.88
C LEU A 114 -23.29 30.38 11.69
N ASP A 115 -23.16 31.50 10.99
CA ASP A 115 -23.37 32.85 11.52
C ASP A 115 -24.79 32.82 12.10
N LEU A 116 -24.87 32.50 13.40
CA LEU A 116 -26.09 32.56 14.18
C LEU A 116 -26.29 34.04 14.51
N ASP A 117 -26.99 34.74 13.61
CA ASP A 117 -27.57 36.08 13.86
C ASP A 117 -28.75 36.00 14.84
#